data_AF-A0A1Y0MET5-F1
#
_entry.id   AF-A0A1Y0MET5-F1
#
_cell.length_a   1.000
_cell.length_b   1.000
_cell.length_c   1.000
_cell.angle_alpha   90.00
_cell.angle_beta   90.00
_cell.angle_gamma   90.00
#
_symmetry.space_group_name_H-M   'P 1'
#
loop_
_entity.id
_entity.type
_entity.pdbx_description
1 polymer ?
#
loop_
_entity_poly.entity_id
_entity_poly.type
_entity_poly.pdbx_seq_one_letter_code
_entity_poly.pdbx_strand_id
1 'polypeptide(L)'
;MKYKEVKDLYKLIFKSYDKPSLEAHIKKIIELDFYLPYSSTFFCITNTQSLTFEYVSKNFKSCLGLESEILKTQGMRYFWSRIHPEDLDKWLAALNELMEFTLNNINSKDRSKANYTWNYRFKNSEDKYVNIIQNTTPLAFDKTGKPIIGLAHYTVLHEDIKMDISASAKILNSNDEYETIFFNSYSQKLLSAGISHRERDVIRLLVQDLSSKQISNRLNISSHTVDTHRRNILKKLNISSTGELVGMLMINKNMI
;
A
#
# COMPACT_ATOMS: atom_id res chain seq x y z
N MET A 1 6.15 -4.54 14.47
CA MET A 1 5.04 -5.50 14.75
C MET A 1 5.55 -6.94 14.84
N LYS A 2 5.01 -7.79 15.72
CA LYS A 2 5.36 -9.23 15.80
C LYS A 2 4.65 -10.02 14.69
N TYR A 3 5.22 -11.15 14.22
CA TYR A 3 4.64 -11.96 13.12
C TYR A 3 3.15 -12.29 13.28
N LYS A 4 2.72 -12.64 14.51
CA LYS A 4 1.32 -12.98 14.79
C LYS A 4 0.38 -11.82 14.47
N GLU A 5 0.76 -10.59 14.84
CA GLU A 5 -0.02 -9.37 14.58
C GLU A 5 -0.11 -9.07 13.08
N VAL A 6 1.00 -9.23 12.33
CA VAL A 6 1.02 -9.05 10.85
C VAL A 6 0.09 -10.05 10.20
N LYS A 7 0.17 -11.32 10.63
CA LYS A 7 -0.67 -12.40 10.12
C LYS A 7 -2.15 -12.12 10.38
N ASP A 8 -2.50 -11.68 11.58
CA ASP A 8 -3.89 -11.44 11.96
C ASP A 8 -4.46 -10.23 11.21
N LEU A 9 -3.68 -9.14 11.07
CA LEU A 9 -4.09 -7.98 10.29
C LEU A 9 -4.22 -8.30 8.80
N TYR A 10 -3.26 -9.01 8.21
CA TYR A 10 -3.34 -9.42 6.80
C TYR A 10 -4.52 -10.37 6.56
N LYS A 11 -4.75 -11.33 7.45
CA LYS A 11 -5.93 -12.20 7.40
C LYS A 11 -7.23 -11.41 7.56
N LEU A 12 -7.26 -10.36 8.37
CA LEU A 12 -8.43 -9.49 8.49
C LEU A 12 -8.68 -8.75 7.17
N ILE A 13 -7.65 -8.10 6.62
CA ILE A 13 -7.69 -7.38 5.34
C ILE A 13 -8.20 -8.30 4.23
N PHE A 14 -7.77 -9.57 4.18
CA PHE A 14 -8.10 -10.52 3.11
C PHE A 14 -9.05 -11.68 3.51
N LYS A 15 -9.75 -11.58 4.64
CA LYS A 15 -10.64 -12.65 5.15
C LYS A 15 -11.69 -13.07 4.12
N SER A 16 -11.80 -14.37 3.85
CA SER A 16 -12.75 -14.96 2.90
C SER A 16 -12.86 -16.50 3.07
N TYR A 17 -13.91 -17.14 2.50
CA TYR A 17 -14.27 -18.55 2.72
C TYR A 17 -14.40 -19.43 1.46
N ASP A 18 -14.25 -18.88 0.24
CA ASP A 18 -14.42 -19.64 -1.01
C ASP A 18 -13.09 -20.12 -1.61
N LYS A 19 -13.08 -21.26 -2.31
CA LYS A 19 -11.87 -21.85 -2.92
C LYS A 19 -12.06 -22.14 -4.43
N PRO A 20 -11.84 -21.16 -5.31
CA PRO A 20 -11.95 -21.36 -6.75
C PRO A 20 -10.75 -22.15 -7.31
N SER A 21 -10.97 -22.94 -8.38
CA SER A 21 -9.90 -23.64 -9.09
C SER A 21 -9.23 -22.71 -10.12
N LEU A 22 -7.90 -22.68 -10.15
CA LEU A 22 -7.08 -21.82 -11.02
C LEU A 22 -6.10 -22.57 -11.93
N GLU A 23 -6.23 -23.90 -12.04
CA GLU A 23 -5.27 -24.75 -12.74
C GLU A 23 -4.96 -24.30 -14.17
N ALA A 24 -5.98 -23.84 -14.92
CA ALA A 24 -5.81 -23.37 -16.29
C ALA A 24 -4.98 -22.07 -16.38
N HIS A 25 -5.19 -21.13 -15.47
CA HIS A 25 -4.42 -19.88 -15.42
C HIS A 25 -2.97 -20.14 -15.03
N ILE A 26 -2.76 -20.99 -14.02
CA ILE A 26 -1.42 -21.36 -13.54
C ILE A 26 -0.63 -22.02 -14.67
N LYS A 27 -1.21 -22.98 -15.40
CA LYS A 27 -0.54 -23.63 -16.55
C LYS A 27 -0.11 -22.64 -17.62
N LYS A 28 -0.98 -21.72 -18.02
CA LYS A 28 -0.66 -20.68 -19.01
C LYS A 28 0.46 -19.75 -18.52
N ILE A 29 0.44 -19.39 -17.24
CA ILE A 29 1.44 -18.52 -16.64
C ILE A 29 2.81 -19.21 -16.54
N ILE A 30 2.83 -20.51 -16.22
CA ILE A 30 4.04 -21.35 -16.23
C ILE A 30 4.62 -21.41 -17.64
N GLU A 31 3.78 -21.62 -18.66
CA GLU A 31 4.22 -21.64 -20.06
C GLU A 31 4.82 -20.29 -20.49
N LEU A 32 4.17 -19.17 -20.14
CA LEU A 32 4.70 -17.83 -20.42
C LEU A 32 6.04 -17.58 -19.74
N ASP A 33 6.23 -18.02 -18.49
CA ASP A 33 7.49 -17.84 -17.78
C ASP A 33 8.67 -18.48 -18.51
N PHE A 34 8.46 -19.63 -19.16
CA PHE A 34 9.50 -20.31 -19.92
C PHE A 34 10.08 -19.39 -21.01
N TYR A 35 9.24 -18.65 -21.73
CA TYR A 35 9.63 -17.79 -22.84
C TYR A 35 10.07 -16.38 -22.44
N LEU A 36 9.76 -15.93 -21.21
CA LEU A 36 10.15 -14.60 -20.76
C LEU A 36 11.67 -14.51 -20.50
N PRO A 37 12.34 -13.44 -20.95
CA PRO A 37 13.76 -13.24 -20.66
C PRO A 37 13.99 -12.86 -19.19
N TYR A 38 15.21 -13.08 -18.71
CA TYR A 38 15.64 -12.51 -17.44
C TYR A 38 15.61 -10.98 -17.53
N SER A 39 14.98 -10.36 -16.53
CA SER A 39 14.83 -8.90 -16.43
C SER A 39 14.82 -8.48 -14.96
N SER A 40 14.66 -7.18 -14.70
CA SER A 40 14.42 -6.62 -13.35
C SER A 40 12.97 -6.82 -12.87
N THR A 41 12.22 -7.74 -13.48
CA THR A 41 10.84 -8.02 -13.10
C THR A 41 10.57 -9.52 -12.97
N PHE A 42 9.68 -9.85 -12.05
CA PHE A 42 9.19 -11.21 -11.82
C PHE A 42 7.70 -11.18 -11.50
N PHE A 43 7.03 -12.33 -11.48
CA PHE A 43 5.62 -12.39 -11.10
C PHE A 43 5.33 -13.58 -10.20
N CYS A 44 4.28 -13.44 -9.39
CA CYS A 44 3.79 -14.49 -8.52
C CYS A 44 2.26 -14.56 -8.59
N ILE A 45 1.71 -15.75 -8.41
CA ILE A 45 0.29 -15.93 -8.13
C ILE A 45 0.16 -16.07 -6.62
N THR A 46 -0.50 -15.09 -5.98
CA THR A 46 -0.60 -15.03 -4.52
C THR A 46 -2.01 -15.37 -4.09
N ASN A 47 -2.14 -16.30 -3.14
CA ASN A 47 -3.41 -16.66 -2.51
C ASN A 47 -3.46 -16.06 -1.10
N THR A 48 -4.31 -15.06 -0.92
CA THR A 48 -4.36 -14.27 0.32
C THR A 48 -5.12 -14.99 1.42
N GLN A 49 -5.95 -16.00 1.09
CA GLN A 49 -6.65 -16.81 2.09
C GLN A 49 -5.74 -17.83 2.76
N SER A 50 -4.94 -18.54 1.97
CA SER A 50 -3.96 -19.52 2.47
C SER A 50 -2.65 -18.90 2.92
N LEU A 51 -2.41 -17.62 2.58
CA LEU A 51 -1.13 -16.93 2.81
C LEU A 51 0.05 -17.62 2.09
N THR A 52 -0.21 -18.16 0.90
CA THR A 52 0.76 -18.90 0.09
C THR A 52 0.93 -18.27 -1.29
N PHE A 53 2.00 -18.69 -1.97
CA PHE A 53 2.22 -18.40 -3.38
C PHE A 53 1.93 -19.66 -4.18
N GLU A 54 0.91 -19.62 -5.04
CA GLU A 54 0.55 -20.72 -5.94
C GLU A 54 1.60 -20.88 -7.04
N TYR A 55 2.27 -19.77 -7.40
CA TYR A 55 3.36 -19.76 -8.36
C TYR A 55 4.33 -18.61 -8.09
N VAL A 56 5.62 -18.83 -8.37
CA VAL A 56 6.69 -17.84 -8.32
C VAL A 56 7.54 -18.04 -9.58
N SER A 57 7.69 -16.99 -10.37
CA SER A 57 8.39 -17.07 -11.67
C SER A 57 9.91 -17.18 -11.52
N LYS A 58 10.58 -17.72 -12.53
CA LYS A 58 12.04 -17.98 -12.52
C LYS A 58 12.88 -16.72 -12.27
N ASN A 59 12.38 -15.57 -12.72
CA ASN A 59 13.07 -14.28 -12.56
C ASN A 59 13.12 -13.82 -11.10
N PHE A 60 12.37 -14.41 -10.17
CA PHE A 60 12.50 -14.10 -8.74
C PHE A 60 13.95 -14.28 -8.26
N LYS A 61 14.60 -15.38 -8.67
CA LYS A 61 16.00 -15.66 -8.36
C LYS A 61 16.94 -14.67 -9.03
N SER A 62 16.73 -14.33 -10.30
CA SER A 62 17.61 -13.37 -10.98
C SER A 62 17.46 -11.95 -10.41
N CYS A 63 16.28 -11.56 -9.96
CA CYS A 63 16.01 -10.22 -9.45
C CYS A 63 16.49 -10.02 -8.00
N LEU A 64 16.38 -11.05 -7.15
CA LEU A 64 16.62 -10.92 -5.70
C LEU A 64 17.73 -11.85 -5.17
N GLY A 65 18.22 -12.78 -5.99
CA GLY A 65 19.16 -13.84 -5.62
C GLY A 65 18.56 -14.86 -4.64
N LEU A 66 17.23 -14.89 -4.48
CA LEU A 66 16.53 -15.79 -3.56
C LEU A 66 15.92 -16.97 -4.32
N GLU A 67 15.98 -18.17 -3.76
CA GLU A 67 15.33 -19.34 -4.35
C GLU A 67 13.80 -19.23 -4.25
N SER A 68 13.09 -19.46 -5.36
CA SER A 68 11.63 -19.39 -5.45
C SER A 68 10.93 -20.35 -4.48
N GLU A 69 11.54 -21.49 -4.22
CA GLU A 69 10.97 -22.57 -3.43
C GLU A 69 10.83 -22.21 -1.96
N ILE A 70 11.64 -21.26 -1.47
CA ILE A 70 11.51 -20.72 -0.12
C ILE A 70 10.18 -19.97 0.02
N LEU A 71 9.76 -19.20 -0.99
CA LEU A 71 8.47 -18.52 -0.96
C LEU A 71 7.30 -19.50 -1.04
N LYS A 72 7.40 -20.55 -1.84
CA LYS A 72 6.35 -21.57 -1.92
C LYS A 72 6.16 -22.33 -0.61
N THR A 73 7.27 -22.68 0.04
CA THR A 73 7.26 -23.50 1.28
C THR A 73 6.94 -22.67 2.53
N GLN A 74 7.49 -21.47 2.66
CA GLN A 74 7.31 -20.63 3.85
C GLN A 74 6.21 -19.57 3.70
N GLY A 75 5.72 -19.36 2.48
CA GLY A 75 4.62 -18.46 2.18
C GLY A 75 4.86 -17.01 2.61
N MET A 76 3.78 -16.34 2.99
CA MET A 76 3.82 -14.93 3.38
C MET A 76 4.62 -14.66 4.64
N ARG A 77 4.85 -15.67 5.51
CA ARG A 77 5.68 -15.49 6.72
C ARG A 77 7.10 -15.08 6.35
N TYR A 78 7.69 -15.80 5.40
CA TYR A 78 9.02 -15.48 4.91
C TYR A 78 9.03 -14.14 4.17
N PHE A 79 8.03 -13.91 3.33
CA PHE A 79 7.87 -12.66 2.59
C PHE A 79 7.87 -11.43 3.51
N TRP A 80 7.02 -11.40 4.54
CA TRP A 80 6.96 -10.28 5.48
C TRP A 80 8.25 -10.10 6.28
N SER A 81 8.96 -11.18 6.59
CA SER A 81 10.26 -11.09 7.32
C SER A 81 11.34 -10.37 6.52
N ARG A 82 11.16 -10.23 5.20
CA ARG A 82 12.07 -9.56 4.28
C ARG A 82 11.66 -8.11 3.99
N ILE A 83 10.46 -7.68 4.36
CA ILE A 83 10.03 -6.27 4.23
C ILE A 83 10.78 -5.40 5.24
N HIS A 84 11.18 -4.19 4.84
CA HIS A 84 11.84 -3.26 5.75
C HIS A 84 10.94 -2.93 6.96
N PRO A 85 11.45 -2.99 8.21
CA PRO A 85 10.62 -2.80 9.41
C PRO A 85 9.83 -1.49 9.45
N GLU A 86 10.42 -0.39 8.97
CA GLU A 86 9.77 0.93 8.91
C GLU A 86 8.67 1.06 7.86
N ASP A 87 8.60 0.12 6.91
CA ASP A 87 7.63 0.13 5.82
C ASP A 87 6.41 -0.71 6.17
N LEU A 88 6.57 -1.74 7.00
CA LEU A 88 5.56 -2.77 7.25
C LEU A 88 4.23 -2.20 7.74
N ASP A 89 4.24 -1.33 8.75
CA ASP A 89 3.01 -0.79 9.34
C ASP A 89 2.29 0.15 8.35
N LYS A 90 3.05 0.98 7.63
CA LYS A 90 2.52 1.88 6.59
C LYS A 90 1.95 1.09 5.42
N TRP A 91 2.65 0.04 5.00
CA TRP A 91 2.23 -0.82 3.91
C TRP A 91 0.94 -1.58 4.25
N LEU A 92 0.80 -2.08 5.48
CA LEU A 92 -0.45 -2.72 5.92
C LEU A 92 -1.61 -1.73 6.00
N ALA A 93 -1.38 -0.51 6.46
CA ALA A 93 -2.39 0.56 6.43
C ALA A 93 -2.82 0.88 4.98
N ALA A 94 -1.84 1.02 4.07
CA ALA A 94 -2.08 1.25 2.65
C ALA A 94 -2.94 0.17 2.00
N LEU A 95 -2.63 -1.10 2.28
CA LEU A 95 -3.41 -2.23 1.79
C LEU A 95 -4.82 -2.27 2.37
N ASN A 96 -4.99 -1.92 3.65
CA ASN A 96 -6.30 -1.90 4.29
C ASN A 96 -7.21 -0.84 3.64
N GLU A 97 -6.74 0.40 3.53
CA GLU A 97 -7.51 1.49 2.90
C GLU A 97 -7.81 1.22 1.42
N LEU A 98 -6.86 0.65 0.69
CA LEU A 98 -7.06 0.22 -0.69
C LEU A 98 -8.18 -0.83 -0.80
N MET A 99 -8.21 -1.79 0.13
CA MET A 99 -9.22 -2.84 0.15
C MET A 99 -10.60 -2.31 0.57
N GLU A 100 -10.65 -1.43 1.57
CA GLU A 100 -11.87 -0.72 1.97
C GLU A 100 -12.43 0.11 0.80
N PHE A 101 -11.57 0.87 0.12
CA PHE A 101 -11.96 1.62 -1.07
C PHE A 101 -12.52 0.69 -2.14
N THR A 102 -11.84 -0.41 -2.43
CA THR A 102 -12.24 -1.40 -3.44
C THR A 102 -13.64 -1.95 -3.16
N LEU A 103 -13.90 -2.36 -1.91
CA LEU A 103 -15.17 -2.99 -1.55
C LEU A 103 -16.33 -2.01 -1.53
N ASN A 104 -16.08 -0.74 -1.19
CA ASN A 104 -17.12 0.27 -1.03
C ASN A 104 -17.37 1.11 -2.31
N ASN A 105 -16.37 1.31 -3.15
CA ASN A 105 -16.44 2.25 -4.28
C ASN A 105 -16.35 1.59 -5.66
N ILE A 106 -15.86 0.35 -5.77
CA ILE A 106 -15.81 -0.38 -7.04
C ILE A 106 -16.95 -1.39 -7.09
N ASN A 107 -17.81 -1.27 -8.11
CA ASN A 107 -18.88 -2.22 -8.38
C ASN A 107 -18.30 -3.63 -8.57
N SER A 108 -18.92 -4.63 -7.94
CA SER A 108 -18.44 -6.02 -7.96
C SER A 108 -18.18 -6.56 -9.37
N LYS A 109 -18.98 -6.15 -10.36
CA LYS A 109 -18.84 -6.55 -11.76
C LYS A 109 -17.59 -5.99 -12.45
N ASP A 110 -17.09 -4.85 -11.98
CA ASP A 110 -15.92 -4.18 -12.58
C ASP A 110 -14.62 -4.44 -11.80
N ARG A 111 -14.67 -5.14 -10.66
CA ARG A 111 -13.47 -5.46 -9.86
C ARG A 111 -12.46 -6.33 -10.61
N SER A 112 -12.90 -7.13 -11.58
CA SER A 112 -12.01 -7.90 -12.47
C SER A 112 -11.19 -7.03 -13.43
N LYS A 113 -11.62 -5.78 -13.65
CA LYS A 113 -10.92 -4.77 -14.46
C LYS A 113 -9.96 -3.92 -13.62
N ALA A 114 -9.91 -4.14 -12.31
CA ALA A 114 -9.07 -3.37 -11.42
C ALA A 114 -7.62 -3.86 -11.49
N ASN A 115 -6.69 -2.92 -11.37
CA ASN A 115 -5.28 -3.19 -11.13
C ASN A 115 -4.84 -2.41 -9.89
N TYR A 116 -4.11 -3.07 -9.01
CA TYR A 116 -3.67 -2.49 -7.76
C TYR A 116 -2.16 -2.32 -7.75
N THR A 117 -1.66 -1.14 -7.39
CA THR A 117 -0.23 -0.90 -7.27
C THR A 117 0.12 -0.53 -5.84
N TRP A 118 1.23 -1.06 -5.32
CA TRP A 118 1.83 -0.59 -4.06
C TRP A 118 3.33 -0.83 -4.06
N ASN A 119 4.04 -0.20 -3.13
CA ASN A 119 5.49 -0.32 -3.01
C ASN A 119 5.96 -0.54 -1.58
N TYR A 120 7.16 -1.11 -1.44
CA TYR A 120 7.88 -1.32 -0.18
C TYR A 120 9.35 -1.66 -0.44
N ARG A 121 10.21 -1.49 0.57
CA ARG A 121 11.58 -2.00 0.54
C ARG A 121 11.61 -3.48 0.93
N PHE A 122 12.36 -4.28 0.16
CA PHE A 122 12.49 -5.71 0.35
C PHE A 122 13.95 -6.14 0.41
N LYS A 123 14.29 -7.01 1.36
CA LYS A 123 15.65 -7.48 1.60
C LYS A 123 16.02 -8.60 0.63
N ASN A 124 17.02 -8.38 -0.22
CA ASN A 124 17.52 -9.37 -1.16
C ASN A 124 18.43 -10.43 -0.49
N SER A 125 19.05 -11.30 -1.28
CA SER A 125 20.00 -12.33 -0.81
C SER A 125 21.31 -11.77 -0.24
N GLU A 126 21.69 -10.55 -0.61
CA GLU A 126 22.87 -9.82 -0.10
C GLU A 126 22.57 -8.98 1.15
N ASP A 127 21.41 -9.17 1.78
CA ASP A 127 20.94 -8.39 2.93
C ASP A 127 20.73 -6.89 2.66
N LYS A 128 20.72 -6.46 1.39
CA LYS A 128 20.42 -5.09 0.98
C LYS A 128 18.93 -4.88 0.73
N TYR A 129 18.45 -3.68 1.01
CA TYR A 129 17.05 -3.31 0.79
C TYR A 129 16.88 -2.65 -0.57
N VAL A 130 16.28 -3.39 -1.50
CA VAL A 130 15.87 -2.89 -2.81
C VAL A 130 14.43 -2.40 -2.76
N ASN A 131 14.06 -1.53 -3.70
CA ASN A 131 12.68 -1.05 -3.81
C ASN A 131 11.86 -2.01 -4.69
N ILE A 132 10.68 -2.40 -4.22
CA ILE A 132 9.72 -3.19 -4.97
C ILE A 132 8.52 -2.32 -5.29
N ILE A 133 8.14 -2.29 -6.57
CA ILE A 133 6.81 -1.87 -7.01
C ILE A 133 6.06 -3.13 -7.42
N GLN A 134 4.89 -3.35 -6.82
CA GLN A 134 4.04 -4.48 -7.10
C GLN A 134 2.76 -4.01 -7.77
N ASN A 135 2.46 -4.54 -8.96
CA ASN A 135 1.20 -4.38 -9.66
C ASN A 135 0.43 -5.70 -9.60
N THR A 136 -0.80 -5.69 -9.10
CA THR A 136 -1.58 -6.90 -8.87
C THR A 136 -2.92 -6.82 -9.59
N THR A 137 -3.16 -7.80 -10.46
CA THR A 137 -4.46 -8.00 -11.13
C THR A 137 -5.20 -9.15 -10.44
N PRO A 138 -6.46 -8.95 -10.01
CA PRO A 138 -7.28 -10.03 -9.46
C PRO A 138 -7.52 -11.16 -10.47
N LEU A 139 -7.35 -12.40 -10.03
CA LEU A 139 -7.70 -13.60 -10.80
C LEU A 139 -8.95 -14.28 -10.27
N ALA A 140 -9.20 -14.18 -8.97
CA ALA A 140 -10.37 -14.78 -8.35
C ALA A 140 -10.91 -13.93 -7.20
N PHE A 141 -12.22 -14.03 -7.01
CA PHE A 141 -12.98 -13.31 -6.02
C PHE A 141 -13.80 -14.28 -5.18
N ASP A 142 -14.16 -13.86 -3.98
CA ASP A 142 -15.15 -14.56 -3.18
C ASP A 142 -16.58 -14.14 -3.49
N LYS A 143 -17.57 -14.74 -2.82
CA LYS A 143 -18.99 -14.41 -2.95
C LYS A 143 -19.33 -12.94 -2.70
N THR A 144 -18.52 -12.21 -1.93
CA THR A 144 -18.70 -10.77 -1.67
C THR A 144 -18.01 -9.88 -2.71
N GLY A 145 -17.37 -10.51 -3.70
CA GLY A 145 -16.57 -9.85 -4.74
C GLY A 145 -15.22 -9.35 -4.22
N LYS A 146 -14.72 -9.88 -3.11
CA LYS A 146 -13.41 -9.51 -2.57
C LYS A 146 -12.30 -10.26 -3.30
N PRO A 147 -11.22 -9.59 -3.75
CA PRO A 147 -10.10 -10.28 -4.39
C PRO A 147 -9.40 -11.23 -3.41
N ILE A 148 -9.26 -12.50 -3.79
CA ILE A 148 -8.65 -13.56 -2.95
C ILE A 148 -7.42 -14.20 -3.59
N ILE A 149 -7.33 -14.15 -4.92
CA ILE A 149 -6.15 -14.61 -5.65
C ILE A 149 -5.79 -13.56 -6.68
N GLY A 150 -4.52 -13.17 -6.72
CA GLY A 150 -4.01 -12.13 -7.61
C GLY A 150 -2.75 -12.55 -8.34
N LEU A 151 -2.64 -12.13 -9.60
CA LEU A 151 -1.40 -12.15 -10.36
C LEU A 151 -0.64 -10.86 -10.04
N ALA A 152 0.44 -11.00 -9.28
CA ALA A 152 1.31 -9.90 -8.91
C ALA A 152 2.53 -9.87 -9.82
N HIS A 153 2.75 -8.76 -10.51
CA HIS A 153 3.97 -8.44 -11.24
C HIS A 153 4.79 -7.45 -10.42
N TYR A 154 6.07 -7.78 -10.24
CA TYR A 154 6.99 -7.07 -9.37
C TYR A 154 8.08 -6.44 -10.22
N THR A 155 8.34 -5.16 -10.02
CA THR A 155 9.50 -4.45 -10.55
C THR A 155 10.49 -4.19 -9.42
N VAL A 156 11.73 -4.61 -9.63
CA VAL A 156 12.83 -4.39 -8.68
C VAL A 156 13.62 -3.16 -9.12
N LEU A 157 13.77 -2.23 -8.19
CA LEU A 157 14.42 -0.93 -8.37
C LEU A 157 15.61 -0.79 -7.41
N HIS A 158 16.58 0.03 -7.81
CA HIS A 158 17.81 0.26 -7.04
C HIS A 158 17.52 0.84 -5.64
N GLU A 159 18.41 0.55 -4.69
CA GLU A 159 18.28 0.96 -3.27
C GLU A 159 18.39 2.48 -3.05
N ASP A 160 19.04 3.19 -3.99
CA ASP A 160 19.22 4.65 -3.92
C ASP A 160 17.94 5.44 -4.19
N ILE A 161 16.95 4.81 -4.82
CA ILE A 161 15.67 5.45 -5.11
C ILE A 161 14.89 5.60 -3.80
N LYS A 162 14.57 6.84 -3.43
CA LYS A 162 13.73 7.11 -2.26
C LYS A 162 12.27 7.13 -2.66
N MET A 163 11.47 6.25 -2.06
CA MET A 163 10.04 6.15 -2.29
C MET A 163 9.31 6.12 -0.95
N ASP A 164 8.32 6.99 -0.79
CA ASP A 164 7.34 6.82 0.27
C ASP A 164 6.45 5.60 -0.03
N ILE A 165 5.92 4.98 1.01
CA ILE A 165 4.96 3.89 0.84
C ILE A 165 3.69 4.46 0.24
N SER A 166 3.26 3.90 -0.88
CA SER A 166 2.03 4.30 -1.55
C SER A 166 1.22 3.10 -2.00
N ALA A 167 -0.08 3.31 -2.20
CA ALA A 167 -0.98 2.35 -2.80
C ALA A 167 -1.94 3.07 -3.75
N SER A 168 -2.31 2.40 -4.85
CA SER A 168 -3.28 2.92 -5.81
C SER A 168 -4.16 1.81 -6.38
N ALA A 169 -5.36 2.19 -6.82
CA ALA A 169 -6.21 1.36 -7.64
C ALA A 169 -6.45 2.06 -8.97
N LYS A 170 -6.30 1.29 -10.06
CA LYS A 170 -6.67 1.69 -11.41
C LYS A 170 -7.78 0.80 -11.94
N ILE A 171 -8.59 1.31 -12.84
CA ILE A 171 -9.66 0.54 -13.51
C ILE A 171 -9.54 0.70 -15.01
N LEU A 172 -9.73 -0.40 -15.75
CA LEU A 172 -9.84 -0.35 -17.20
C LEU A 172 -11.21 0.24 -17.58
N ASN A 173 -11.20 1.43 -18.18
CA ASN A 173 -12.40 2.14 -18.60
C ASN A 173 -12.94 1.63 -19.94
N SER A 174 -14.01 2.23 -20.45
CA SER A 174 -14.65 1.84 -21.72
C SER A 174 -13.81 2.12 -22.97
N ASN A 175 -12.74 2.91 -22.85
CA ASN A 175 -11.83 3.26 -23.93
C ASN A 175 -10.56 2.36 -23.91
N ASP A 176 -10.58 1.27 -23.14
CA ASP A 176 -9.44 0.38 -22.91
C ASP A 176 -8.21 1.09 -22.31
N GLU A 177 -8.44 2.14 -21.52
CA GLU A 177 -7.40 2.89 -20.80
C GLU A 177 -7.55 2.69 -19.29
N TYR A 178 -6.41 2.61 -18.58
CA TYR A 178 -6.40 2.54 -17.13
C TYR A 178 -6.50 3.92 -16.49
N GLU A 179 -7.57 4.16 -15.75
CA GLU A 179 -7.78 5.38 -14.96
C GLU A 179 -7.48 5.12 -13.48
N THR A 180 -6.79 6.06 -12.81
CA THR A 180 -6.53 5.96 -11.36
C THR A 180 -7.75 6.46 -10.58
N ILE A 181 -8.37 5.58 -9.80
CA ILE A 181 -9.58 5.88 -9.02
C ILE A 181 -9.31 5.95 -7.52
N PHE A 182 -8.14 5.49 -7.08
CA PHE A 182 -7.66 5.62 -5.71
C PHE A 182 -6.14 5.80 -5.71
N PHE A 183 -5.66 6.68 -4.85
CA PHE A 183 -4.25 6.85 -4.56
C PHE A 183 -4.08 7.31 -3.12
N ASN A 184 -3.19 6.66 -2.39
CA ASN A 184 -2.72 7.13 -1.10
C ASN A 184 -1.19 7.02 -0.99
N SER A 185 -0.56 8.01 -0.37
CA SER A 185 0.86 8.05 -0.05
C SER A 185 1.07 8.31 1.44
N TYR A 186 1.73 7.37 2.09
CA TYR A 186 2.10 7.36 3.50
C TYR A 186 3.48 7.98 3.66
N SER A 187 3.58 9.25 3.29
CA SER A 187 4.76 10.05 3.65
C SER A 187 4.87 10.08 5.17
N GLN A 188 6.07 9.89 5.69
CA GLN A 188 6.34 9.92 7.13
C GLN A 188 5.91 11.22 7.82
N LYS A 189 5.60 12.28 7.06
CA LYS A 189 5.45 13.64 7.58
C LYS A 189 4.42 13.73 8.71
N LEU A 190 3.19 13.27 8.56
CA LEU A 190 2.18 13.54 9.59
C LEU A 190 2.32 12.74 10.89
N LEU A 191 2.75 11.47 10.81
CA LEU A 191 2.83 10.57 11.97
C LEU A 191 4.19 10.59 12.69
N SER A 192 5.29 10.94 11.99
CA SER A 192 6.65 10.95 12.57
C SER A 192 7.16 12.34 12.96
N ALA A 193 6.55 13.43 12.51
CA ALA A 193 7.10 14.79 12.67
C ALA A 193 7.04 15.39 14.08
N GLY A 194 6.79 14.59 15.13
CA GLY A 194 6.75 15.09 16.50
C GLY A 194 5.68 16.16 16.73
N ILE A 195 4.53 16.01 16.05
CA ILE A 195 3.38 16.89 16.21
C ILE A 195 2.80 16.69 17.62
N SER A 196 2.88 17.74 18.43
CA SER A 196 2.36 17.77 19.80
C SER A 196 0.84 17.67 19.83
N HIS A 197 0.27 17.27 20.97
CA HIS A 197 -1.19 17.24 21.15
C HIS A 197 -1.85 18.57 20.77
N ARG A 198 -1.21 19.69 21.14
CA ARG A 198 -1.75 21.01 20.84
C ARG A 198 -1.70 21.35 19.35
N GLU A 199 -0.66 20.92 18.65
CA GLU A 199 -0.57 21.08 17.20
C GLU A 199 -1.58 20.19 16.47
N ARG A 200 -1.91 18.99 16.99
CA ARG A 200 -2.99 18.15 16.44
C ARG A 200 -4.35 18.81 16.58
N ASP A 201 -4.64 19.44 17.72
CA ASP A 201 -5.88 20.21 17.91
C ASP A 201 -6.01 21.33 16.87
N VAL A 202 -4.92 22.07 16.64
CA VAL A 202 -4.87 23.13 15.63
C VAL A 202 -5.07 22.55 14.23
N ILE A 203 -4.40 21.45 13.89
CA ILE A 203 -4.55 20.75 12.59
C ILE A 203 -6.02 20.35 12.35
N ARG A 204 -6.67 19.70 13.33
CA ARG A 204 -8.07 19.27 13.23
C ARG A 204 -9.01 20.43 12.93
N LEU A 205 -8.77 21.59 13.55
CA LEU A 205 -9.58 22.78 13.34
C LEU A 205 -9.27 23.49 12.01
N LEU A 206 -8.04 23.41 11.50
CA LEU A 206 -7.68 23.89 10.17
C LEU A 206 -8.34 23.08 9.05
N VAL A 207 -8.48 21.77 9.23
CA VAL A 207 -9.21 20.90 8.27
C VAL A 207 -10.70 21.27 8.19
N GLN A 208 -11.26 21.86 9.24
CA GLN A 208 -12.63 22.39 9.25
C GLN A 208 -12.74 23.80 8.62
N ASP A 209 -11.69 24.27 7.95
CA ASP A 209 -11.61 25.57 7.29
C ASP A 209 -11.82 26.78 8.24
N LEU A 210 -11.38 26.62 9.49
CA LEU A 210 -11.51 27.68 10.50
C LEU A 210 -10.31 28.63 10.45
N SER A 211 -10.60 29.92 10.53
CA SER A 211 -9.58 30.97 10.64
C SER A 211 -8.83 30.92 11.97
N SER A 212 -7.61 31.48 12.02
CA SER A 212 -6.83 31.60 13.27
C SER A 212 -7.63 32.25 14.41
N LYS A 213 -8.55 33.17 14.10
CA LYS A 213 -9.44 33.83 15.09
C LYS A 213 -10.55 32.90 15.63
N GLN A 214 -11.08 32.01 14.79
CA GLN A 214 -12.05 31.01 15.24
C GLN A 214 -11.37 29.91 16.05
N ILE A 215 -10.19 29.48 15.62
CA ILE A 215 -9.36 28.51 16.35
C ILE A 215 -8.95 29.06 17.72
N SER A 216 -8.52 30.32 17.78
CA SER A 216 -8.13 30.99 19.01
C SER A 216 -9.25 30.99 20.04
N ASN A 217 -10.49 31.28 19.60
CA ASN A 217 -11.67 31.26 20.45
C ASN A 217 -12.01 29.84 20.95
N ARG A 218 -11.94 28.83 20.08
CA ARG A 218 -12.25 27.44 20.47
C ARG A 218 -11.21 26.82 21.41
N LEU A 219 -9.95 27.19 21.22
CA LEU A 219 -8.84 26.65 22.01
C LEU A 219 -8.51 27.53 23.23
N ASN A 220 -9.18 28.66 23.40
CA ASN A 220 -8.92 29.66 24.46
C ASN A 220 -7.44 30.10 24.52
N ILE A 221 -6.88 30.48 23.36
CA ILE A 221 -5.52 31.00 23.21
C ILE A 221 -5.54 32.25 22.31
N SER A 222 -4.43 32.98 22.19
CA SER A 222 -4.36 34.12 21.27
C SER A 222 -4.26 33.64 19.80
N SER A 223 -4.75 34.44 18.85
CA SER A 223 -4.56 34.17 17.41
C SER A 223 -3.07 34.09 17.04
N HIS A 224 -2.22 34.87 17.69
CA HIS A 224 -0.77 34.83 17.49
C HIS A 224 -0.15 33.49 17.94
N THR A 225 -0.69 32.89 19.00
CA THR A 225 -0.31 31.55 19.47
C THR A 225 -0.72 30.49 18.45
N VAL A 226 -1.91 30.61 17.85
CA VAL A 226 -2.34 29.73 16.75
C VAL A 226 -1.39 29.83 15.55
N ASP A 227 -1.02 31.05 15.15
CA ASP A 227 -0.10 31.25 14.02
C ASP A 227 1.31 30.69 14.30
N THR A 228 1.74 30.73 15.57
CA THR A 228 2.98 30.09 16.01
C THR A 228 2.90 28.57 15.89
N HIS A 229 1.80 27.95 16.35
CA HIS A 229 1.57 26.52 16.14
C HIS A 229 1.55 26.17 14.65
N ARG A 230 0.88 26.96 13.80
CA ARG A 230 0.86 26.78 12.34
C ARG A 230 2.27 26.77 11.77
N ARG A 231 3.10 27.77 12.12
CA ARG A 231 4.48 27.85 11.64
C ARG A 231 5.33 26.64 12.08
N ASN A 232 5.15 26.19 13.31
CA ASN A 232 5.84 25.01 13.83
C ASN A 232 5.38 23.73 13.13
N ILE A 233 4.09 23.57 12.87
CA ILE A 233 3.52 22.46 12.09
C ILE A 233 4.13 22.44 10.68
N LEU A 234 4.11 23.58 9.97
CA LEU A 234 4.68 23.68 8.61
C LEU A 234 6.16 23.32 8.59
N LYS A 235 6.94 23.82 9.58
CA LYS A 235 8.36 23.50 9.73
C LYS A 235 8.60 22.01 10.01
N LYS A 236 7.83 21.43 10.93
CA LYS A 236 7.91 20.00 11.30
C LYS A 236 7.54 19.08 10.15
N LEU A 237 6.55 19.47 9.35
CA LEU A 237 6.08 18.73 8.18
C LEU A 237 6.87 19.06 6.91
N ASN A 238 7.84 19.99 6.97
CA ASN A 238 8.61 20.48 5.82
C ASN A 238 7.71 20.82 4.62
N ILE A 239 6.70 21.67 4.85
CA ILE A 239 5.74 22.15 3.86
C ILE A 239 5.65 23.66 3.91
N SER A 240 5.23 24.27 2.81
CA SER A 240 5.37 25.69 2.56
C SER A 240 4.12 26.50 2.90
N SER A 241 2.94 25.86 2.94
CA SER A 241 1.67 26.56 3.16
C SER A 241 0.66 25.74 3.95
N THR A 242 -0.30 26.44 4.57
CA THR A 242 -1.44 25.80 5.23
C THR A 242 -2.39 25.14 4.22
N GLY A 243 -2.45 25.63 2.97
CA GLY A 243 -3.21 24.98 1.90
C GLY A 243 -2.65 23.59 1.56
N GLU A 244 -1.32 23.47 1.50
CA GLU A 244 -0.61 22.20 1.32
C GLU A 244 -0.89 21.22 2.47
N LEU A 245 -0.92 21.73 3.72
CA LEU A 245 -1.31 20.95 4.90
C LEU A 245 -2.75 20.42 4.79
N VAL A 246 -3.71 21.28 4.45
CA VAL A 246 -5.12 20.90 4.35
C VAL A 246 -5.34 19.93 3.19
N GLY A 247 -4.70 20.15 2.03
CA GLY A 247 -4.75 19.21 0.91
C GLY A 247 -4.22 17.83 1.27
N MET A 248 -3.07 17.75 1.95
CA MET A 248 -2.46 16.50 2.41
C MET A 248 -3.38 15.72 3.39
N LEU A 249 -4.18 16.43 4.20
CA LEU A 249 -5.09 15.84 5.18
C LEU A 249 -6.46 15.48 4.58
N MET A 250 -6.97 16.26 3.63
CA MET A 250 -8.26 16.01 2.98
C MET A 250 -8.21 14.80 2.04
N ILE A 251 -7.04 14.48 1.49
CA ILE A 251 -6.80 13.24 0.72
C ILE A 251 -6.82 12.01 1.64
N ASN A 252 -6.54 12.19 2.94
CA ASN A 252 -6.44 11.15 3.97
C ASN A 252 -7.58 11.26 5.00
N LYS A 253 -8.83 11.08 4.57
CA LYS A 253 -10.03 11.25 5.42
C LYS A 253 -10.12 10.34 6.66
N ASN A 254 -9.21 9.38 6.84
CA ASN A 254 -9.21 8.44 7.96
C ASN A 254 -8.25 8.80 9.13
N MET A 255 -7.66 10.00 9.15
CA MET A 255 -6.67 10.38 10.19
C MET A 255 -7.15 11.37 11.27
N ILE A 256 -8.45 11.63 11.40
CA ILE A 256 -9.02 12.47 12.48
C ILE A 256 -9.96 11.68 13.36
#